data_AF-A0A6N7W611-F1
#
_entry.id   AF-A0A6N7W611-F1
#
_cell.length_a   1.000
_cell.length_b   1.000
_cell.length_c   1.000
_cell.angle_alpha   90.00
_cell.angle_beta   90.00
_cell.angle_gamma   90.00
#
_symmetry.space_group_name_H-M   'P 1'
#
loop_
_entity.id
_entity.type
_entity.pdbx_description
1 polymer ?
#
loop_
_entity_poly.entity_id
_entity_poly.type
_entity_poly.pdbx_seq_one_letter_code
_entity_poly.pdbx_strand_id
1 'polypeptide(L)' 'MDYTTAPEAAIKWGISERRVQKLCEDNRIPVIERISHICLIPKDAERPADGR' A
#
# COMPACT_ATOMS: atom_id res chain seq x y z
N MET A 1 7.98 -7.99 12.90
CA MET A 1 7.61 -6.96 11.90
C MET A 1 6.69 -7.64 10.90
N ASP A 2 5.40 -7.34 11.00
CA ASP A 2 4.39 -7.90 10.12
C ASP A 2 4.21 -6.98 8.91
N TYR A 3 4.49 -7.51 7.73
CA TYR A 3 4.27 -6.82 6.47
C TYR A 3 3.08 -7.43 5.74
N THR A 4 2.47 -6.60 4.90
CA THR A 4 1.42 -6.98 3.99
C THR A 4 1.81 -6.52 2.60
N THR A 5 1.32 -7.23 1.60
CA THR A 5 1.59 -6.90 0.20
C THR A 5 0.55 -5.93 -0.34
N ALA A 6 0.85 -5.27 -1.47
CA ALA A 6 -0.12 -4.42 -2.17
C ALA A 6 -1.51 -5.08 -2.41
N PRO A 7 -1.62 -6.35 -2.87
CA PRO A 7 -2.92 -6.99 -3.05
C PRO A 7 -3.65 -7.27 -1.74
N GLU A 8 -2.95 -7.62 -0.66
CA GLU A 8 -3.58 -7.80 0.66
C GLU A 8 -4.09 -6.46 1.23
N ALA A 9 -3.28 -5.40 1.11
CA ALA A 9 -3.68 -4.05 1.47
C ALA A 9 -4.87 -3.57 0.62
N ALA A 10 -4.93 -3.94 -0.66
CA ALA A 10 -6.04 -3.64 -1.55
C ALA A 10 -7.36 -4.25 -1.04
N ILE A 11 -7.33 -5.51 -0.60
CA ILE A 11 -8.47 -6.20 0.03
C ILE A 11 -8.84 -5.51 1.35
N LYS A 12 -7.85 -5.25 2.22
CA LYS A 12 -8.05 -4.59 3.52
C LYS A 12 -8.70 -3.21 3.38
N TRP A 13 -8.29 -2.43 2.39
CA TRP A 13 -8.72 -1.04 2.19
C TRP A 13 -9.90 -0.90 1.22
N GLY A 14 -10.32 -1.99 0.58
CA GLY A 14 -11.41 -2.01 -0.40
C GLY A 14 -11.10 -1.20 -1.66
N ILE A 15 -9.84 -1.16 -2.10
CA ILE A 15 -9.40 -0.44 -3.30
C ILE A 15 -8.71 -1.41 -4.26
N SER A 16 -8.47 -0.98 -5.52
CA SER A 16 -7.72 -1.80 -6.46
C SER A 16 -6.23 -1.85 -6.13
N GLU A 17 -5.56 -2.95 -6.43
CA GLU A 17 -4.11 -3.08 -6.26
C GLU A 17 -3.34 -1.97 -6.99
N ARG A 18 -3.78 -1.59 -8.19
CA ARG A 18 -3.20 -0.46 -8.93
C ARG A 18 -3.31 0.85 -8.15
N ARG A 19 -4.38 1.07 -7.39
CA ARG A 19 -4.53 2.25 -6.52
C ARG A 19 -3.54 2.17 -5.36
N VAL A 20 -3.35 1.01 -4.75
CA VAL A 20 -2.32 0.80 -3.72
C VAL A 20 -0.92 1.07 -4.27
N GLN A 21 -0.58 0.53 -5.43
CA GLN A 21 0.70 0.77 -6.10
C GLN A 21 0.94 2.26 -6.36
N LYS A 22 -0.08 2.99 -6.84
CA LYS A 22 0.00 4.45 -6.97
C LYS A 22 0.24 5.16 -5.63
N LEU A 23 -0.43 4.75 -4.57
CA LEU A 23 -0.23 5.34 -3.24
C LEU A 23 1.19 5.06 -2.71
N CYS A 24 1.76 3.89 -3.04
CA CYS A 24 3.15 3.55 -2.78
C CYS A 24 4.13 4.38 -3.65
N GLU A 25 3.78 4.68 -4.90
CA GLU A 25 4.53 5.55 -5.81
C GLU A 25 4.53 7.01 -5.36
N ASP A 26 3.38 7.50 -4.93
CA ASP A 26 3.17 8.86 -4.45
C ASP A 26 3.74 9.06 -3.03
N ASN A 27 4.41 8.05 -2.44
CA ASN A 27 4.91 8.04 -1.06
C ASN A 27 3.84 8.41 -0.02
N ARG A 28 2.56 8.11 -0.32
CA ARG A 28 1.43 8.39 0.59
C ARG A 28 1.23 7.30 1.64
N ILE A 29 1.88 6.15 1.46
CA ILE A 29 1.92 5.04 2.39
C ILE A 29 3.39 4.81 2.75
N PRO A 30 3.73 4.57 4.03
CA PRO A 30 5.06 4.10 4.39
C PRO A 30 5.30 2.73 3.75
N VAL A 31 6.17 2.65 2.75
CA VAL A 31 6.57 1.38 2.13
C VAL A 31 8.00 1.10 2.54
N ILE A 32 8.26 -0.13 2.95
CA ILE A 32 9.58 -0.54 3.44
C ILE A 32 10.50 -0.83 2.27
N GLU A 33 9.96 -1.52 1.28
CA GLU A 33 10.70 -1.81 0.06
C GLU A 33 9.73 -1.98 -1.10
N ARG A 34 10.13 -1.45 -2.26
CA ARG A 34 9.46 -1.71 -3.53
C ARG A 34 10.37 -2.53 -4.41
N ILE A 35 9.97 -3.77 -4.68
CA ILE A 35 10.67 -4.66 -5.58
C ILE A 35 9.76 -4.86 -6.79
N SER A 36 10.01 -4.08 -7.85
CA SER A 36 9.21 -4.09 -9.09
C SER A 36 7.73 -3.82 -8.81
N HIS A 37 6.88 -4.85 -8.87
CA HIS A 37 5.43 -4.80 -8.65
C HIS A 37 5.02 -5.11 -7.20
N ILE A 38 5.96 -5.54 -6.36
CA ILE A 38 5.71 -5.86 -4.96
C ILE A 38 6.02 -4.63 -4.11
N CYS A 39 5.02 -4.18 -3.34
CA CYS A 39 5.22 -3.20 -2.27
C CYS A 39 5.11 -3.92 -0.92
N LEU A 40 6.15 -3.82 -0.10
CA LEU A 40 6.12 -4.28 1.29
C LEU A 40 5.58 -3.16 2.17
N ILE A 41 4.32 -3.29 2.55
CA ILE A 41 3.59 -2.30 3.33
C ILE A 41 3.53 -2.80 4.79
N PRO A 42 3.80 -1.97 5.79
CA PRO A 42 3.56 -2.30 7.20
C PRO A 42 2.08 -2.69 7.42
N LYS A 43 1.78 -3.76 8.17
CA LYS A 43 0.37 -4.15 8.44
C LYS A 43 -0.42 -3.08 9.20
N ASP A 44 0.28 -2.28 9.99
CA ASP A 44 -0.19 -1.11 10.73
C ASP A 44 -0.39 0.12 9.85
N ALA A 45 0.00 0.08 8.57
CA ALA A 45 -0.34 1.12 7.64
C ALA A 45 -1.86 1.22 7.47
N GLU A 46 -2.37 2.42 7.68
CA GLU A 46 -3.76 2.77 7.43
C GLU A 46 -3.90 3.38 6.04
N ARG A 47 -5.12 3.27 5.48
CA ARG A 47 -5.41 3.86 4.18
C ARG A 47 -5.24 5.38 4.30
N PRO A 48 -4.36 6.02 3.51
CA PRO A 48 -4.24 7.48 3.54
C PRO A 48 -5.57 8.11 3.14
N ALA A 49 -6.00 9.14 3.87
CA ALA A 49 -7.22 9.89 3.54
C ALA A 49 -7.13 10.38 2.09
N ASP A 50 -8.07 9.99 1.23
CA ASP A 50 -8.04 10.36 -0.18
C ASP A 50 -8.20 11.89 -0.27
N GLY A 51 -7.12 12.60 -0.59
CA GLY A 51 -7.05 14.06 -0.56
C GLY A 51 -7.64 14.67 -1.83
N ARG A 52 -8.86 14.26 -2.17
CA ARG A 52 -9.60 14.82 -3.30
C ARG A 52 -10.23 16.15 -2.92
#